data_AF-A0AB34JXH7-F1
#
_entry.id   AF-A0AB34JXH7-F1
#
_cell.length_a   1.000
_cell.length_b   1.000
_cell.length_c   1.000
_cell.angle_alpha   90.00
_cell.angle_beta   90.00
_cell.angle_gamma   90.00
#
_symmetry.space_group_name_H-M   'P 1'
#
loop_
_entity.id
_entity.type
_entity.pdbx_description
1 polymer ?
#
loop_
_entity_poly.entity_id
_entity_poly.type
_entity_poly.pdbx_seq_one_letter_code
_entity_poly.pdbx_strand_id
1 'polypeptide(L)'
;MGDGREVMRCRVPCKKKRHTAEHIGELSDAAWASSGLRHPVEDIFVRVSDNGANMIKGWSEGFQSPCLDHTLELSVKQYTDSDGIEATICKGRGIVGYFNSSVAGSGEEVCGLAACQRTASLPPI
;
A
#
# COMPACT_ATOMS: atom_id res chain seq x y z
N MET A 1 28.45 7.60 -17.84
CA MET A 1 28.28 6.23 -17.29
C MET A 1 28.69 6.27 -15.83
N GLY A 2 27.80 5.88 -14.91
CA GLY A 2 28.08 5.64 -13.49
C GLY A 2 27.71 6.76 -12.50
N ASP A 3 26.50 6.71 -11.94
CA ASP A 3 26.28 6.66 -10.48
C ASP A 3 24.90 6.02 -10.27
N GLY A 4 24.84 4.71 -10.54
CA GLY A 4 23.71 3.88 -10.20
C GLY A 4 23.74 3.62 -8.71
N ARG A 5 23.28 4.59 -7.91
CA ARG A 5 22.94 4.34 -6.51
C ARG A 5 21.86 3.29 -6.49
N GLU A 6 22.31 2.05 -6.35
CA GLU A 6 21.49 0.92 -6.04
C GLU A 6 20.80 1.24 -4.72
N VAL A 7 19.56 1.71 -4.81
CA VAL A 7 18.70 1.90 -3.64
C VAL A 7 18.53 0.50 -3.07
N MET A 8 19.26 0.22 -1.99
CA MET A 8 19.24 -1.06 -1.28
C MET A 8 17.79 -1.30 -0.82
N ARG A 9 17.03 -2.05 -1.61
CA ARG A 9 15.64 -2.40 -1.29
C ARG A 9 15.67 -3.59 -0.35
N CYS A 10 15.96 -3.35 0.94
CA CYS A 10 15.73 -4.31 2.01
C CYS A 10 14.22 -4.54 2.19
N ARG A 11 13.60 -5.27 1.26
CA ARG A 11 12.21 -5.71 1.36
C ARG A 11 12.22 -7.10 1.97
N VAL A 12 11.90 -7.21 3.26
CA VAL A 12 11.67 -8.50 3.91
C VAL A 12 10.19 -8.85 3.74
N PRO A 13 9.82 -9.87 2.96
CA PRO A 13 8.43 -10.27 2.82
C PRO A 13 7.94 -10.81 4.16
N CYS A 14 6.99 -10.11 4.80
CA CYS A 14 6.32 -10.60 6.00
C CYS A 14 5.35 -11.73 5.62
N LYS A 15 5.88 -12.93 5.38
CA LYS A 15 5.10 -14.10 4.98
C LYS A 15 4.62 -14.85 6.22
N LYS A 16 3.31 -14.76 6.49
CA LYS A 16 2.50 -15.68 7.32
C LYS A 16 2.49 -15.52 8.85
N LYS A 17 3.18 -14.54 9.45
CA LYS A 17 3.06 -14.25 10.90
C LYS A 17 2.18 -13.01 11.16
N ARG A 18 1.60 -12.93 12.37
CA ARG A 18 0.77 -11.81 12.81
C ARG A 18 1.53 -10.49 12.60
N HIS A 19 0.92 -9.53 11.93
CA HIS A 19 1.46 -8.19 11.70
C HIS A 19 1.33 -7.33 12.97
N THR A 20 1.82 -7.82 14.12
CA THR A 20 1.80 -7.04 15.37
C THR A 20 2.87 -5.96 15.34
N ALA A 21 2.70 -4.97 16.20
CA ALA A 21 3.65 -3.87 16.34
C ALA A 21 5.05 -4.37 16.72
N GLU A 22 5.12 -5.32 17.64
CA GLU A 22 6.36 -5.90 18.14
C GLU A 22 7.12 -6.60 17.00
N HIS A 23 6.41 -7.37 16.19
CA HIS A 23 7.01 -8.07 15.05
C HIS A 23 7.52 -7.11 13.97
N ILE A 24 6.80 -6.01 13.72
CA ILE A 24 7.22 -4.97 12.79
C ILE A 24 8.49 -4.28 13.28
N GLY A 25 8.56 -3.95 14.58
CA GLY A 25 9.76 -3.38 15.20
C GLY A 25 10.97 -4.29 15.02
N GLU A 26 10.86 -5.55 15.43
CA GLU A 26 11.93 -6.56 15.33
C GLU A 26 12.45 -6.73 13.90
N LEU A 27 11.55 -6.83 12.91
CA LEU A 27 11.96 -6.98 11.51
C LEU A 27 12.63 -5.72 10.96
N SER A 28 12.18 -4.54 11.39
CA SER A 28 12.76 -3.27 10.98
C SER A 28 14.17 -3.12 11.53
N ASP A 29 14.36 -3.40 12.82
CA ASP A 29 15.66 -3.36 13.48
C ASP A 29 16.64 -4.37 12.87
N ALA A 30 16.19 -5.59 12.58
CA ALA A 30 17.00 -6.59 11.91
C ALA A 30 17.44 -6.14 10.50
N ALA A 31 16.52 -5.52 9.74
CA ALA A 31 16.83 -5.00 8.40
C ALA A 31 17.84 -3.84 8.46
N TRP A 32 17.69 -2.92 9.41
CA TRP A 32 18.61 -1.80 9.63
C TRP A 32 19.99 -2.28 10.07
N ALA A 33 20.05 -3.22 11.02
CA ALA A 33 21.30 -3.84 11.46
C ALA A 33 22.02 -4.55 10.30
N SER A 34 21.28 -5.26 9.44
CA SER A 34 21.85 -5.90 8.24
C SER A 34 22.42 -4.90 7.22
N SER A 35 21.96 -3.65 7.27
CA SER A 35 22.44 -2.54 6.44
C SER A 35 23.59 -1.76 7.10
N GLY A 36 24.06 -2.20 8.27
CA GLY A 36 25.17 -1.58 9.00
C GLY A 36 24.76 -0.44 9.94
N LEU A 37 23.46 -0.16 10.10
CA LEU A 37 22.96 0.83 11.05
C LEU A 37 22.96 0.21 12.45
N ARG A 38 23.75 0.77 13.37
CA ARG A 38 23.95 0.21 14.72
C ARG A 38 23.02 0.83 15.74
N HIS A 39 22.59 2.07 15.49
CA HIS A 39 21.67 2.81 16.32
C HIS A 39 20.56 3.35 15.43
N PRO A 40 19.60 2.53 14.97
CA PRO A 40 18.66 2.94 13.93
C PRO A 40 17.77 4.13 14.28
N VAL A 41 17.60 4.46 15.57
CA VAL A 41 16.89 5.68 15.99
C VAL A 41 17.76 6.94 15.78
N GLU A 42 19.07 6.80 15.94
CA GLU A 42 20.05 7.89 15.80
C GLU A 42 20.54 8.02 14.35
N ASP A 43 20.69 6.88 13.66
CA ASP A 43 21.17 6.77 12.29
C ASP A 43 20.08 7.10 11.26
N ILE A 44 18.80 6.86 11.60
CA ILE A 44 17.65 7.19 10.76
C ILE A 44 16.97 8.44 11.32
N PHE A 45 17.25 9.58 10.68
CA PHE A 45 16.77 10.89 11.11
C PHE A 45 15.24 11.02 11.15
N VAL A 46 14.50 10.28 10.31
CA VAL A 46 13.03 10.41 10.19
C VAL A 46 12.42 9.05 9.82
N ARG A 47 11.64 8.45 10.73
CA ARG A 47 10.79 7.30 10.39
C ARG A 47 9.42 7.82 9.94
N VAL A 48 9.07 7.55 8.68
CA VAL A 48 7.78 7.92 8.06
C VAL A 48 7.04 6.64 7.65
N SER A 49 5.79 6.49 8.07
CA SER A 49 4.89 5.39 7.67
C SER A 49 3.48 5.92 7.41
N ASP A 50 2.62 5.12 6.80
CA ASP A 50 1.17 5.33 6.87
C ASP A 50 0.64 5.35 8.33
N ASN A 51 -0.67 5.60 8.49
CA ASN A 51 -1.33 5.62 9.80
C ASN A 51 -1.68 4.22 10.32
N GLY A 52 -0.99 3.16 9.87
CA GLY A 52 -1.20 1.81 10.35
C GLY A 52 -0.89 1.71 11.84
N ALA A 53 -1.87 1.31 12.66
CA ALA A 53 -1.73 1.27 14.12
C ALA A 53 -0.52 0.46 14.60
N ASN A 54 -0.24 -0.66 13.95
CA ASN A 54 0.90 -1.51 14.29
C ASN A 54 2.24 -0.93 13.80
N MET A 55 2.25 -0.16 12.71
CA MET A 55 3.45 0.58 12.26
C MET A 55 3.81 1.68 13.27
N ILE A 56 2.82 2.49 13.65
CA ILE A 56 2.99 3.57 14.63
C ILE A 56 3.50 3.01 15.96
N LYS A 57 2.87 1.93 16.46
CA LYS A 57 3.27 1.31 17.73
C LYS A 57 4.64 0.61 17.62
N GLY A 58 4.92 -0.04 16.49
CA GLY A 58 6.20 -0.76 16.28
C GLY A 58 7.39 0.18 16.11
N TRP A 59 7.16 1.41 15.67
CA TRP A 59 8.17 2.45 15.49
C TRP A 59 8.03 3.60 16.47
N SER A 60 7.31 3.41 17.59
CA SER A 60 7.01 4.49 18.56
C SER A 60 8.27 5.24 19.01
N GLU A 61 9.40 4.55 19.11
CA GLU A 61 10.72 5.15 19.21
C GLU A 61 11.20 5.64 17.83
N GLY A 62 11.18 6.95 17.63
CA GLY A 62 11.67 7.60 16.40
C GLY A 62 10.63 7.78 15.28
N PHE A 63 9.36 7.38 15.48
CA PHE A 63 8.28 7.76 14.57
C PHE A 63 8.03 9.26 14.62
N GLN A 64 8.20 9.93 13.48
CA GLN A 64 8.15 11.38 13.44
C GLN A 64 6.88 11.92 12.80
N SER A 65 6.42 11.30 11.71
CA SER A 65 5.24 11.79 11.00
C SER A 65 4.59 10.71 10.16
N PRO A 66 3.27 10.83 9.93
CA PRO A 66 2.60 10.02 8.94
C PRO A 66 3.06 10.37 7.51
N CYS A 67 2.88 9.43 6.61
CA CYS A 67 3.13 9.60 5.19
C CYS A 67 2.17 10.64 4.62
N LEU A 68 2.72 11.60 3.85
CA LEU A 68 1.94 12.64 3.20
C LEU A 68 0.91 12.05 2.25
N ASP A 69 1.29 11.04 1.46
CA ASP A 69 0.39 10.41 0.48
C ASP A 69 -0.81 9.75 1.16
N HIS A 70 -0.57 9.04 2.26
CA HIS A 70 -1.66 8.44 3.04
C HIS A 70 -2.52 9.50 3.73
N THR A 71 -1.92 10.62 4.15
CA THR A 71 -2.67 11.76 4.71
C THR A 71 -3.59 12.38 3.64
N LEU A 72 -3.09 12.59 2.42
CA LEU A 72 -3.88 13.08 1.29
C LEU A 72 -4.99 12.10 0.90
N GLU A 73 -4.71 10.79 0.88
CA GLU A 73 -5.71 9.74 0.67
C GLU A 73 -6.85 9.86 1.69
N LEU A 74 -6.52 9.96 2.99
CA LEU A 74 -7.52 10.12 4.05
C LEU A 74 -8.33 11.42 3.91
N SER A 75 -7.70 12.51 3.48
CA SER A 75 -8.41 13.77 3.18
C SER A 75 -9.37 13.64 2.01
N VAL A 76 -8.97 12.99 0.92
CA VAL A 76 -9.85 12.73 -0.24
C VAL A 76 -11.00 11.80 0.17
N LYS A 77 -10.72 10.82 1.02
CA LYS A 77 -11.70 9.84 1.48
C LYS A 77 -12.90 10.47 2.19
N GLN A 78 -12.69 11.55 2.95
CA GLN A 78 -13.79 12.30 3.59
C GLN A 78 -14.81 12.83 2.58
N TYR A 79 -14.37 13.19 1.37
CA TYR A 79 -15.28 13.60 0.31
C TYR A 79 -16.00 12.39 -0.32
N THR A 80 -15.27 11.29 -0.54
CA THR A 80 -15.84 10.08 -1.15
C THR A 80 -16.81 9.32 -0.25
N ASP A 81 -16.73 9.53 1.06
CA ASP A 81 -17.63 8.97 2.07
C ASP A 81 -18.82 9.90 2.37
N SER A 82 -18.99 11.00 1.61
CA SER A 82 -20.15 11.88 1.78
C SER A 82 -21.43 11.28 1.20
N ASP A 83 -22.54 11.40 1.95
CA ASP A 83 -23.85 10.86 1.58
C ASP A 83 -24.31 11.27 0.17
N GLY A 84 -23.94 12.50 -0.24
CA GLY A 84 -24.31 13.05 -1.55
C GLY A 84 -23.70 12.32 -2.75
N ILE A 85 -22.60 11.57 -2.56
CA ILE A 85 -21.97 10.79 -3.63
C ILE A 85 -21.89 9.29 -3.35
N GLU A 86 -22.32 8.85 -2.17
CA GLU A 86 -22.31 7.44 -1.74
C GLU A 86 -22.99 6.54 -2.77
N ALA A 87 -24.18 6.90 -3.25
CA ALA A 87 -24.92 6.12 -4.25
C ALA A 87 -24.11 5.94 -5.56
N THR A 88 -23.38 6.96 -5.99
CA THR A 88 -22.53 6.93 -7.19
C THR A 88 -21.33 6.01 -6.97
N ILE A 89 -20.67 6.11 -5.82
CA ILE A 89 -19.54 5.25 -5.46
C ILE A 89 -19.98 3.79 -5.31
N CYS A 90 -21.10 3.52 -4.64
CA CYS A 90 -21.68 2.19 -4.49
C CYS A 90 -22.02 1.56 -5.85
N LYS A 91 -22.64 2.33 -6.76
CA LYS A 91 -22.88 1.87 -8.14
C LYS A 91 -21.57 1.55 -8.87
N GLY A 92 -20.55 2.40 -8.76
CA GLY A 92 -19.23 2.16 -9.35
C GLY A 92 -18.56 0.90 -8.82
N ARG A 93 -18.55 0.69 -7.49
CA ARG A 93 -18.06 -0.54 -6.85
C ARG A 93 -18.83 -1.77 -7.30
N GLY A 94 -20.15 -1.67 -7.45
CA GLY A 94 -21.00 -2.74 -7.96
C GLY A 94 -20.66 -3.14 -9.39
N ILE A 95 -20.40 -2.17 -10.27
CA ILE A 95 -19.96 -2.43 -11.65
C ILE A 95 -18.60 -3.15 -11.68
N VAL A 96 -17.63 -2.68 -10.90
CA VAL A 96 -16.31 -3.33 -10.77
C VAL A 96 -16.46 -4.75 -10.21
N GLY A 97 -17.28 -4.92 -9.16
CA GLY A 97 -17.59 -6.23 -8.58
C GLY A 97 -18.23 -7.18 -9.58
N TYR A 98 -19.19 -6.71 -10.39
CA TYR A 98 -19.82 -7.47 -11.45
C TYR A 98 -18.80 -7.93 -12.51
N PHE A 99 -17.94 -7.05 -13.01
CA PHE A 99 -16.94 -7.44 -14.02
C PHE A 99 -15.86 -8.37 -13.46
N ASN A 100 -15.45 -8.18 -12.20
CA ASN A 100 -14.51 -9.09 -11.54
C ASN A 100 -15.11 -10.50 -11.33
N SER A 101 -16.40 -10.60 -10.99
CA SER A 101 -17.05 -11.88 -10.70
C SER A 101 -17.63 -12.59 -11.93
N SER A 102 -18.14 -11.84 -12.90
CA SER A 102 -18.90 -12.38 -14.04
C SER A 102 -18.02 -12.79 -15.22
N VAL A 103 -16.73 -12.43 -15.21
CA VAL A 103 -15.80 -12.73 -16.31
C VAL A 103 -14.59 -13.56 -15.85
N ALA A 104 -14.52 -13.94 -14.57
CA ALA A 104 -13.55 -14.92 -14.05
C ALA A 104 -13.88 -16.38 -14.45
N GLY A 105 -14.59 -16.58 -15.57
CA GLY A 105 -15.17 -17.86 -15.98
C GLY A 105 -14.57 -18.51 -17.23
N SER A 106 -13.58 -17.89 -17.90
CA SER A 106 -12.99 -18.49 -19.11
C SER A 106 -11.47 -18.36 -19.12
N GLY A 107 -10.80 -19.20 -18.32
CA GLY A 107 -9.54 -19.87 -18.69
C GLY A 107 -8.28 -19.06 -19.04
N GLU A 108 -8.32 -17.73 -19.11
CA GLU A 108 -7.15 -16.89 -19.39
C GLU A 108 -7.16 -15.67 -18.48
N GLU A 109 -5.98 -15.30 -17.99
CA GLU A 109 -5.68 -14.21 -17.04
C GLU A 109 -6.02 -12.82 -17.60
N VAL A 110 -7.29 -12.55 -17.87
CA VAL A 110 -7.73 -11.26 -18.37
C VAL A 110 -8.94 -10.81 -17.55
N CYS A 111 -8.68 -9.86 -16.65
CA CYS A 111 -9.72 -9.10 -15.94
C CYS A 111 -10.89 -8.81 -16.87
N GLY A 112 -12.13 -9.11 -16.44
CA GLY A 112 -13.31 -8.94 -17.26
C GLY A 112 -13.48 -7.56 -17.85
N LEU A 113 -13.01 -6.56 -17.11
CA LEU A 113 -12.96 -5.18 -17.57
C LEU A 113 -12.10 -5.02 -18.84
N ALA A 114 -10.94 -5.67 -18.90
CA ALA A 114 -10.06 -5.62 -20.06
C ALA A 114 -10.67 -6.34 -21.28
N ALA A 115 -11.44 -7.41 -21.07
CA ALA A 115 -12.20 -8.05 -22.15
C ALA A 115 -13.31 -7.13 -22.69
N CYS A 116 -14.07 -6.50 -21.79
CA CYS A 116 -15.13 -5.55 -22.16
C CYS A 116 -14.58 -4.27 -22.82
N GLN A 117 -13.41 -3.79 -22.40
CA GLN A 117 -12.74 -2.65 -23.05
C GLN A 117 -12.37 -2.97 -24.49
N ARG A 118 -11.82 -4.17 -24.74
CA ARG A 118 -11.50 -4.63 -26.10
C ARG A 118 -12.74 -4.75 -26.97
N THR A 119 -13.83 -5.35 -26.48
CA THR A 119 -15.06 -5.48 -27.28
C THR A 119 -15.75 -4.15 -27.53
N ALA A 120 -15.63 -3.19 -26.61
CA ALA A 120 -16.16 -1.84 -26.76
C ALA A 120 -15.23 -0.86 -27.51
N SER A 121 -14.05 -1.31 -27.98
CA SER A 121 -13.02 -0.45 -28.60
C SER A 121 -12.59 0.73 -27.72
N LEU A 122 -12.60 0.54 -26.41
CA LEU A 122 -12.11 1.52 -25.44
C LEU A 122 -10.60 1.33 -25.23
N PRO A 123 -9.84 2.42 -25.00
CA PRO A 123 -8.41 2.31 -24.74
C PRO A 123 -8.16 1.51 -23.44
N PRO A 124 -7.08 0.71 -23.39
CA PRO A 124 -6.67 0.05 -22.15
C PRO A 124 -6.29 1.11 -21.11
N ILE A 125 -6.60 0.82 -19.84
CA ILE A 125 -6.15 1.62 -18.69
C ILE A 125 -4.70 1.24 -18.38
#